data_AF-A0A8S4SC14-F1
#
_entry.id   AF-A0A8S4SC14-F1
#
_cell.length_a   1.000
_cell.length_b   1.000
_cell.length_c   1.000
_cell.angle_alpha   90.00
_cell.angle_beta   90.00
_cell.angle_gamma   90.00
#
_symmetry.space_group_name_H-M   'P 1'
#
loop_
_entity.id
_entity.type
_entity.pdbx_description
1 polymer ?
#
loop_
_entity_poly.entity_id
_entity_poly.type
_entity_poly.pdbx_seq_one_letter_code
_entity_poly.pdbx_strand_id
1 'polypeptide(L)'
;MRIGANRNIKIAHVIFFVVFSNLWQIHLFGSFINNKRRDPRTPVKGALPRLKNIFTVHYRGVLGVLVPLLILTWQPKKGQHDITVACLWFWMAWFFLLQPVNIPVVGFIPLFLLPMTGVIPTVDLCKCYFDDNIALFILAGMVHLLLNSCGADRRIILWLLCSGDSCQFSGKRIIFKASAAAFFLSMISNRLIVTSTITQFLAPAYMNLQSSTSSYRTNEPDYDVMRHIVLCAVQTASSIGKPMSGSSMAYMRNMLLEQDKLLKPFLTDYQKCCIFFYFAYLAACMFRWSDWLNMGWSGFEKVVPEIPMIKDATVAALFVIVLHILPKSFLFTNYVTARVKSHIGDVLKPDSPVMWWRYVDKNTNYGYIILMGGAIALNLGIRVSKLNESIPNYGKHITDLGWNASLLVICIIAAILPNIMSSVAACAAFLPFVLHMAAPSTTLRQGDETPAPDAPAAPAAPAAPAPANPTPWSSNFYLGALIVGIGSSFGFAAPFMYTPAYFCHYTGKVPIKQMIKYAIGSLIICIIVLWPAICFYAPIIWVDQSVGIKSYSLAPPAGGDAPAPSPGTP
;
A
#
# COMPACT_ATOMS: atom_id res chain seq x y z
N MET A 1 3.50 -32.58 39.32
CA MET A 1 2.21 -31.84 39.30
C MET A 1 1.80 -31.61 37.85
N ARG A 2 0.78 -32.35 37.39
CA ARG A 2 0.11 -32.12 36.11
C ARG A 2 -0.68 -30.81 36.21
N ILE A 3 -0.16 -29.73 35.63
CA ILE A 3 -0.97 -28.54 35.36
C ILE A 3 -1.63 -28.79 34.01
N GLY A 4 -2.88 -29.24 34.04
CA GLY A 4 -3.75 -29.26 32.88
C GLY A 4 -4.01 -27.83 32.43
N ALA A 5 -3.18 -27.33 31.51
CA ALA A 5 -3.41 -26.06 30.84
C ALA A 5 -4.40 -26.31 29.70
N ASN A 6 -5.61 -25.78 29.91
CA ASN A 6 -6.74 -25.77 29.01
C ASN A 6 -6.32 -25.45 27.56
N ARG A 7 -6.38 -26.46 26.68
CA ARG A 7 -6.28 -26.30 25.22
C ARG A 7 -7.51 -25.55 24.74
N ASN A 8 -7.45 -24.22 24.67
CA ASN A 8 -8.37 -23.39 23.88
C ASN A 8 -7.95 -21.91 23.97
N ILE A 9 -6.75 -21.57 23.50
CA ILE A 9 -6.52 -20.19 23.06
C ILE A 9 -7.22 -20.06 21.72
N LYS A 10 -8.54 -19.82 21.77
CA LYS A 10 -9.34 -19.47 20.59
C LYS A 10 -8.67 -18.26 19.93
N ILE A 11 -8.39 -18.27 18.63
CA ILE A 11 -7.87 -17.09 17.92
C ILE A 11 -8.82 -15.87 18.07
N ALA A 12 -10.06 -16.08 18.47
CA ALA A 12 -10.95 -15.03 19.00
C ALA A 12 -10.34 -14.22 20.16
N HIS A 13 -9.59 -14.84 21.08
CA HIS A 13 -8.81 -14.11 22.10
C HIS A 13 -7.67 -13.31 21.49
N VAL A 14 -7.08 -13.78 20.39
CA VAL A 14 -6.01 -13.05 19.67
C VAL A 14 -6.59 -11.81 18.97
N ILE A 15 -7.74 -11.94 18.32
CA ILE A 15 -8.48 -10.81 17.71
C ILE A 15 -8.99 -9.85 18.79
N PHE A 16 -9.55 -10.39 19.89
CA PHE A 16 -9.96 -9.59 21.04
C PHE A 16 -8.78 -8.86 21.67
N PHE A 17 -7.59 -9.48 21.76
CA PHE A 17 -6.38 -8.86 22.27
C PHE A 17 -5.80 -7.82 21.32
N VAL A 18 -5.91 -8.01 20.00
CA VAL A 18 -5.57 -6.98 19.00
C VAL A 18 -6.51 -5.78 19.16
N VAL A 19 -7.82 -5.99 19.26
CA VAL A 19 -8.82 -4.92 19.48
C VAL A 19 -8.63 -4.23 20.84
N PHE A 20 -8.32 -4.98 21.90
CA PHE A 20 -8.06 -4.42 23.24
C PHE A 20 -6.72 -3.68 23.30
N SER A 21 -5.69 -4.17 22.59
CA SER A 21 -4.42 -3.45 22.42
C SER A 21 -4.61 -2.14 21.64
N ASN A 22 -5.55 -2.12 20.68
CA ASN A 22 -5.94 -0.92 19.93
C ASN A 22 -6.65 0.11 20.81
N LEU A 23 -7.56 -0.32 21.70
CA LEU A 23 -8.23 0.55 22.68
C LEU A 23 -7.24 1.09 23.74
N TRP A 24 -6.35 0.23 24.23
CA TRP A 24 -5.27 0.61 25.15
C TRP A 24 -4.28 1.59 24.50
N GLN A 25 -3.97 1.42 23.22
CA GLN A 25 -3.17 2.35 22.44
C GLN A 25 -3.85 3.71 22.27
N ILE A 26 -5.15 3.78 21.97
CA ILE A 26 -5.90 5.03 21.89
C ILE A 26 -5.88 5.75 23.25
N HIS A 27 -5.96 5.02 24.36
CA HIS A 27 -5.90 5.58 25.70
C HIS A 27 -4.48 6.08 26.08
N LEU A 28 -3.42 5.39 25.64
CA LEU A 28 -2.03 5.85 25.76
C LEU A 28 -1.74 7.04 24.83
N PHE A 29 -2.21 7.01 23.58
CA PHE A 29 -2.13 8.14 22.65
C PHE A 29 -2.87 9.35 23.24
N GLY A 30 -4.05 9.15 23.83
CA GLY A 30 -4.78 10.17 24.59
C GLY A 30 -4.00 10.73 25.78
N SER A 31 -3.24 9.88 26.48
CA SER A 31 -2.35 10.29 27.57
C SER A 31 -1.12 11.07 27.06
N PHE A 32 -0.56 10.70 25.90
CA PHE A 32 0.50 11.44 25.21
C PHE A 32 0.06 12.82 24.74
N ILE A 33 -1.21 12.93 24.32
CA ILE A 33 -1.82 14.18 23.84
C ILE A 33 -2.06 15.20 24.97
N ASN A 34 -2.08 14.76 26.24
CA ASN A 34 -2.46 15.60 27.38
C ASN A 34 -1.33 15.88 28.38
N ASN A 35 -0.07 15.56 28.04
CA ASN A 35 1.03 15.91 28.92
C ASN A 35 1.38 17.39 28.77
N LYS A 36 0.90 18.22 29.71
CA LYS A 36 1.50 19.53 30.01
C LYS A 36 3.01 19.32 30.06
N ARG A 37 3.77 20.02 29.21
CA ARG A 37 5.24 20.00 29.23
C ARG A 37 5.68 20.33 30.65
N ARG A 38 6.16 19.33 31.41
CA ARG A 38 6.77 19.56 32.72
C ARG A 38 8.09 20.27 32.49
N ASP A 39 8.45 21.17 33.40
CA ASP A 39 9.70 21.91 33.28
C ASP A 39 10.91 20.96 33.17
N PRO A 40 11.78 21.16 32.16
CA PRO A 40 12.92 20.27 31.89
C PRO A 40 13.97 20.27 33.01
N ARG A 41 13.87 21.17 33.99
CA ARG A 41 14.81 21.34 35.10
C ARG A 41 14.46 20.54 36.36
N THR A 42 13.40 19.73 36.33
CA THR A 42 13.01 18.93 37.50
C THR A 42 13.84 17.64 37.59
N PRO A 43 14.61 17.40 38.69
CA PRO A 43 15.43 16.20 38.81
C PRO A 43 14.57 14.95 39.05
N VAL A 44 14.82 13.88 38.28
CA VAL A 44 14.14 12.58 38.45
C VAL A 44 14.78 11.82 39.61
N LYS A 45 14.21 11.97 40.81
CA LYS A 45 14.63 11.25 42.02
C LYS A 45 13.98 9.86 42.11
N GLY A 46 14.79 8.81 42.25
CA GLY A 46 14.34 7.41 42.48
C GLY A 46 14.33 6.51 41.24
N ALA A 47 14.42 5.19 41.47
CA ALA A 47 14.43 4.17 40.40
C ALA A 47 13.04 3.97 39.75
N LEU A 48 11.96 4.00 40.53
CA LEU A 48 10.58 3.83 40.04
C LEU A 48 10.15 4.87 38.99
N PRO A 49 10.36 6.19 39.19
CA PRO A 49 10.02 7.18 38.18
C PRO A 49 10.95 7.13 36.96
N ARG A 50 12.19 6.65 37.09
CA ARG A 50 13.08 6.36 35.94
C ARG A 50 12.55 5.19 35.12
N LEU A 51 12.15 4.10 35.77
CA LEU A 51 11.54 2.94 35.11
C LEU A 51 10.23 3.35 34.42
N LYS A 52 9.38 4.13 35.10
CA LYS A 52 8.15 4.69 34.53
C LYS A 52 8.46 5.54 33.28
N ASN A 53 9.49 6.38 33.31
CA ASN A 53 9.89 7.15 32.12
C ASN A 53 10.40 6.25 30.98
N ILE A 54 11.18 5.19 31.27
CA ILE A 54 11.61 4.22 30.25
C ILE A 54 10.40 3.54 29.63
N PHE A 55 9.49 3.01 30.45
CA PHE A 55 8.27 2.36 29.97
C PHE A 55 7.29 3.33 29.29
N THR A 56 7.32 4.63 29.60
CA THR A 56 6.45 5.62 28.95
C THR A 56 7.04 6.08 27.61
N VAL A 57 8.35 6.29 27.54
CA VAL A 57 9.03 6.81 26.34
C VAL A 57 9.36 5.70 25.33
N HIS A 58 9.85 4.55 25.82
CA HIS A 58 10.31 3.43 25.00
C HIS A 58 9.30 2.27 24.95
N TYR A 59 8.03 2.52 25.28
CA TYR A 59 6.98 1.51 25.31
C TYR A 59 6.88 0.69 24.01
N ARG A 60 7.08 1.34 22.86
CA ARG A 60 7.02 0.70 21.54
C ARG A 60 8.05 -0.41 21.38
N GLY A 61 9.30 -0.16 21.78
CA GLY A 61 10.38 -1.14 21.70
C GLY A 61 10.23 -2.26 22.74
N VAL A 62 9.91 -1.89 23.98
CA VAL A 62 9.82 -2.86 25.08
C VAL A 62 8.65 -3.83 24.88
N LEU A 63 7.44 -3.32 24.62
CA LEU A 63 6.26 -4.15 24.32
C LEU A 63 6.36 -4.82 22.95
N GLY A 64 7.06 -4.17 22.02
CA GLY A 64 7.38 -4.71 20.71
C GLY A 64 8.17 -6.01 20.81
N VAL A 65 9.28 -6.02 21.55
CA VAL A 65 10.20 -7.17 21.60
C VAL A 65 9.73 -8.25 22.57
N LEU A 66 9.12 -7.89 23.71
CA LEU A 66 8.72 -8.86 24.73
C LEU A 66 7.70 -9.89 24.22
N VAL A 67 6.66 -9.44 23.51
CA VAL A 67 5.55 -10.33 23.10
C VAL A 67 6.00 -11.40 22.10
N PRO A 68 6.76 -11.08 21.03
CA PRO A 68 7.33 -12.08 20.15
C PRO A 68 8.34 -13.03 20.79
N LEU A 69 9.15 -12.54 21.74
CA LEU A 69 10.04 -13.43 22.49
C LEU A 69 9.25 -14.46 23.29
N LEU A 70 8.14 -14.05 23.92
CA LEU A 70 7.24 -14.97 24.59
C LEU A 70 6.59 -15.96 23.61
N ILE A 71 6.18 -15.50 22.42
CA ILE A 71 5.61 -16.36 21.36
C ILE A 71 6.65 -17.39 20.87
N LEU A 72 7.90 -16.99 20.68
CA LEU A 72 9.00 -17.88 20.29
C LEU A 72 9.28 -18.92 21.38
N THR A 73 9.33 -18.52 22.66
CA THR A 73 9.52 -19.46 23.77
C THR A 73 8.37 -20.46 23.91
N TRP A 74 7.18 -20.11 23.39
CA TRP A 74 6.00 -20.96 23.42
C TRP A 74 6.01 -22.07 22.34
N GLN A 75 6.89 -21.99 21.34
CA GLN A 75 7.03 -23.02 20.31
C GLN A 75 8.22 -23.95 20.55
N PRO A 76 7.94 -25.16 21.09
CA PRO A 76 8.58 -26.34 20.51
C PRO A 76 7.61 -27.54 20.52
N LYS A 77 6.74 -27.65 19.52
CA LYS A 77 6.23 -28.96 19.11
C LYS A 77 6.62 -29.21 17.66
N LYS A 78 7.66 -30.01 17.49
CA LYS A 78 8.15 -30.49 16.20
C LYS A 78 6.97 -31.17 15.46
N GLY A 79 6.62 -30.67 14.28
CA GLY A 79 5.63 -31.28 13.38
C GLY A 79 4.25 -30.62 13.28
N GLN A 80 3.98 -29.48 13.94
CA GLN A 80 2.73 -28.72 13.76
C GLN A 80 2.97 -27.39 13.04
N HIS A 81 2.91 -27.42 11.70
CA HIS A 81 3.21 -26.26 10.86
C HIS A 81 2.13 -25.15 10.95
N ASP A 82 0.88 -25.50 11.21
CA ASP A 82 -0.28 -24.59 11.24
C ASP A 82 -0.14 -23.53 12.33
N ILE A 83 0.24 -23.98 13.54
CA ILE A 83 0.40 -23.11 14.72
C ILE A 83 1.59 -22.17 14.52
N THR A 84 2.67 -22.66 13.90
CA THR A 84 3.85 -21.84 13.62
C THR A 84 3.53 -20.68 12.70
N VAL A 85 2.79 -20.93 11.61
CA VAL A 85 2.37 -19.87 10.68
C VAL A 85 1.39 -18.91 11.36
N ALA A 86 0.48 -19.40 12.21
CA ALA A 86 -0.42 -18.53 12.98
C ALA A 86 0.34 -17.63 13.98
N CYS A 87 1.34 -18.16 14.68
CA CYS A 87 2.21 -17.39 15.56
C CYS A 87 3.02 -16.34 14.80
N LEU A 88 3.55 -16.71 13.63
CA LEU A 88 4.25 -15.79 12.73
C LEU A 88 3.34 -14.66 12.26
N TRP A 89 2.13 -14.99 11.82
CA TRP A 89 1.15 -14.00 11.39
C TRP A 89 0.79 -13.04 12.54
N PHE A 90 0.57 -13.57 13.74
CA PHE A 90 0.30 -12.75 14.91
C PHE A 90 1.48 -11.85 15.26
N TRP A 91 2.71 -12.36 15.17
CA TRP A 91 3.91 -11.54 15.35
C TRP A 91 3.98 -10.41 14.32
N MET A 92 3.78 -10.70 13.03
CA MET A 92 3.75 -9.66 11.99
C MET A 92 2.69 -8.60 12.30
N ALA A 93 1.46 -9.01 12.66
CA ALA A 93 0.38 -8.09 13.05
C ALA A 93 0.75 -7.23 14.27
N TRP A 94 1.41 -7.83 15.28
CA TRP A 94 1.89 -7.12 16.46
C TRP A 94 2.94 -6.05 16.12
N PHE A 95 3.88 -6.39 15.25
CA PHE A 95 4.91 -5.46 14.76
C PHE A 95 4.33 -4.35 13.90
N PHE A 96 3.31 -4.63 13.09
CA PHE A 96 2.62 -3.61 12.31
C PHE A 96 1.88 -2.59 13.18
N LEU A 97 1.36 -3.03 14.32
CA LEU A 97 0.60 -2.22 15.27
C LEU A 97 1.52 -1.38 16.18
N LEU A 98 2.52 -2.02 16.82
CA LEU A 98 3.43 -1.31 17.73
C LEU A 98 4.54 -0.53 17.02
N GLN A 99 4.87 -0.90 15.79
CA GLN A 99 6.00 -0.37 15.00
C GLN A 99 7.30 -0.27 15.82
N PRO A 100 7.75 -1.36 16.49
CA PRO A 100 9.03 -1.34 17.19
C PRO A 100 10.21 -1.28 16.23
N VAL A 101 10.05 -1.87 15.05
CA VAL A 101 10.97 -1.86 13.92
C VAL A 101 10.30 -1.18 12.74
N ASN A 102 11.09 -0.75 11.75
CA ASN A 102 10.55 -0.19 10.53
C ASN A 102 9.72 -1.26 9.79
N ILE A 103 8.59 -0.85 9.21
CA ILE A 103 7.59 -1.74 8.60
C ILE A 103 8.19 -2.70 7.55
N PRO A 104 9.13 -2.28 6.68
CA PRO A 104 9.81 -3.18 5.75
C PRO A 104 10.54 -4.36 6.39
N VAL A 105 11.07 -4.17 7.61
CA VAL A 105 11.82 -5.22 8.32
C VAL A 105 10.90 -6.36 8.71
N VAL A 106 9.63 -6.07 8.99
CA VAL A 106 8.59 -7.08 9.25
C VAL A 106 8.41 -7.99 8.03
N GLY A 107 8.62 -7.46 6.82
CA GLY A 107 8.61 -8.22 5.58
C GLY A 107 9.67 -9.31 5.53
N PHE A 108 10.78 -9.23 6.28
CA PHE A 108 11.79 -10.30 6.33
C PHE A 108 11.48 -11.42 7.33
N ILE A 109 10.49 -11.23 8.21
CA ILE A 109 10.14 -12.24 9.23
C ILE A 109 9.73 -13.58 8.59
N PRO A 110 8.85 -13.61 7.58
CA PRO A 110 8.55 -14.84 6.83
C PRO A 110 9.80 -15.48 6.23
N LEU A 111 10.70 -14.67 5.63
CA LEU A 111 11.92 -15.14 4.97
C LEU A 111 12.82 -15.96 5.90
N PHE A 112 12.90 -15.57 7.18
CA PHE A 112 13.71 -16.25 8.18
C PHE A 112 12.96 -17.41 8.85
N LEU A 113 11.73 -17.19 9.31
CA LEU A 113 11.03 -18.16 10.16
C LEU A 113 10.43 -19.34 9.40
N LEU A 114 9.89 -19.15 8.19
CA LEU A 114 9.24 -20.23 7.44
C LEU A 114 10.22 -21.36 7.05
N PRO A 115 11.46 -21.05 6.60
CA PRO A 115 12.46 -22.10 6.34
C PRO A 115 13.03 -22.69 7.62
N MET A 116 13.30 -21.87 8.64
CA MET A 116 13.84 -22.34 9.93
C MET A 116 12.91 -23.36 10.61
N THR A 117 11.60 -23.20 10.44
CA THR A 117 10.59 -24.09 11.02
C THR A 117 10.22 -25.25 10.10
N GLY A 118 10.85 -25.34 8.92
CA GLY A 118 10.65 -26.42 7.95
C GLY A 118 9.29 -26.40 7.25
N VAL A 119 8.59 -25.26 7.20
CA VAL A 119 7.28 -25.15 6.52
C VAL A 119 7.48 -25.07 5.00
N ILE A 120 8.42 -24.23 4.54
CA ILE A 120 8.69 -23.99 3.12
C ILE A 120 10.22 -23.95 2.91
N PRO A 121 10.77 -24.62 1.89
CA PRO A 121 12.19 -24.53 1.58
C PRO A 121 12.58 -23.10 1.15
N THR A 122 13.81 -22.68 1.48
CA THR A 122 14.29 -21.31 1.27
C THR A 122 14.18 -20.85 -0.19
N VAL A 123 14.46 -21.73 -1.16
CA VAL A 123 14.43 -21.38 -2.59
C VAL A 123 13.02 -20.98 -3.05
N ASP A 124 12.01 -21.75 -2.65
CA ASP A 124 10.62 -21.46 -3.05
C ASP A 124 10.08 -20.23 -2.33
N LEU A 125 10.52 -20.01 -1.09
CA LEU A 125 10.18 -18.80 -0.36
C LEU A 125 10.77 -17.53 -0.98
N CYS A 126 12.02 -17.59 -1.47
CA CYS A 126 12.67 -16.47 -2.15
C CYS A 126 11.93 -16.07 -3.44
N LYS A 127 11.32 -17.03 -4.16
CA LYS A 127 10.51 -16.74 -5.36
C LYS A 127 9.31 -15.84 -5.04
N CYS A 128 8.75 -15.91 -3.83
CA CYS A 128 7.65 -15.02 -3.41
C CYS A 128 8.03 -13.55 -3.29
N TYR A 129 9.32 -13.23 -3.09
CA TYR A 129 9.79 -11.84 -2.99
C TYR A 129 10.02 -11.17 -4.34
N PHE A 130 10.16 -11.96 -5.41
CA PHE A 130 10.33 -11.47 -6.77
C PHE A 130 9.34 -12.14 -7.71
N ASP A 131 8.05 -11.94 -7.41
CA ASP A 131 6.94 -12.35 -8.25
C ASP A 131 6.70 -11.36 -9.41
N ASP A 132 6.01 -11.81 -10.46
CA ASP A 132 5.67 -11.00 -11.64
C ASP A 132 4.96 -9.69 -11.26
N ASN A 133 4.03 -9.74 -10.30
CA ASN A 133 3.32 -8.56 -9.81
C ASN A 133 4.24 -7.55 -9.12
N ILE A 134 5.23 -8.05 -8.37
CA ILE A 134 6.22 -7.21 -7.68
C ILE A 134 7.19 -6.60 -8.70
N ALA A 135 7.64 -7.39 -9.68
CA ALA A 135 8.48 -6.91 -10.77
C ALA A 135 7.77 -5.80 -11.57
N LEU A 136 6.49 -5.98 -11.90
CA LEU A 136 5.69 -4.95 -12.55
C LEU A 136 5.59 -3.69 -11.70
N PHE A 137 5.35 -3.82 -10.38
CA PHE A 137 5.31 -2.68 -9.47
C PHE A 137 6.65 -1.90 -9.42
N ILE A 138 7.79 -2.61 -9.40
CA ILE A 138 9.13 -2.00 -9.44
C ILE A 138 9.31 -1.21 -10.74
N LEU A 139 9.07 -1.85 -11.87
CA LEU A 139 9.33 -1.29 -13.21
C LEU A 139 8.39 -0.12 -13.52
N ALA A 140 7.10 -0.28 -13.21
CA ALA A 140 6.14 0.82 -13.29
C ALA A 140 6.56 1.96 -12.35
N GLY A 141 6.97 1.67 -11.12
CA GLY A 141 7.48 2.66 -10.18
C GLY A 141 8.65 3.48 -10.73
N MET A 142 9.60 2.82 -11.42
CA MET A 142 10.71 3.51 -12.10
C MET A 142 10.21 4.44 -13.21
N VAL A 143 9.27 3.99 -14.05
CA VAL A 143 8.64 4.86 -15.07
C VAL A 143 7.92 6.06 -14.44
N HIS A 144 7.26 5.90 -13.29
CA HIS A 144 6.65 7.03 -12.57
C HIS A 144 7.69 8.01 -12.02
N LEU A 145 8.87 7.53 -11.60
CA LEU A 145 9.97 8.40 -11.17
C LEU A 145 10.49 9.29 -12.30
N LEU A 146 10.36 8.86 -13.56
CA LEU A 146 10.68 9.69 -14.73
C LEU A 146 9.87 10.99 -14.72
N LEU A 147 8.56 10.90 -14.52
CA LEU A 147 7.64 12.04 -14.53
C LEU A 147 7.97 13.02 -13.40
N ASN A 148 8.34 12.50 -12.23
CA ASN A 148 8.78 13.31 -11.08
C ASN A 148 10.13 14.01 -11.36
N SER A 149 11.09 13.32 -11.98
CA SER A 149 12.41 13.91 -12.32
C SER A 149 12.29 15.08 -13.32
N CYS A 150 11.28 15.03 -14.18
CA CYS A 150 10.95 16.08 -15.15
C CYS A 150 10.33 17.32 -14.48
N GLY A 151 9.78 17.18 -13.26
CA GLY A 151 9.01 18.22 -12.59
C GLY A 151 7.67 18.53 -13.27
N ALA A 152 7.16 17.61 -14.09
CA ALA A 152 5.88 17.76 -14.77
C ALA A 152 4.72 17.81 -13.77
N ASP A 153 4.81 17.00 -12.71
CA ASP A 153 3.89 16.99 -11.57
C ASP A 153 3.76 18.38 -10.93
N ARG A 154 4.88 19.04 -10.62
CA ARG A 154 4.92 20.37 -10.00
C ARG A 154 4.29 21.44 -10.88
N ARG A 155 4.54 21.38 -12.20
CA ARG A 155 3.98 22.31 -13.18
C ARG A 155 2.48 22.16 -13.31
N ILE A 156 1.98 20.93 -13.40
CA ILE A 156 0.53 20.67 -13.49
C ILE A 156 -0.16 21.13 -12.21
N ILE A 157 0.43 20.87 -11.03
CA ILE A 157 -0.08 21.34 -9.74
C ILE A 157 -0.16 22.86 -9.72
N LEU A 158 0.94 23.56 -10.06
CA LEU A 158 0.98 25.02 -10.04
C LEU A 158 0.05 25.64 -11.08
N TRP A 159 -0.02 25.07 -12.29
CA TRP A 159 -0.97 25.51 -13.32
C TRP A 159 -2.42 25.39 -12.82
N LEU A 160 -2.78 24.27 -12.20
CA LEU A 160 -4.14 24.08 -11.68
C LEU A 160 -4.43 25.03 -10.50
N LEU A 161 -3.48 25.21 -9.57
CA LEU A 161 -3.62 26.11 -8.44
C LEU A 161 -3.66 27.59 -8.86
N CYS A 162 -2.86 27.98 -9.85
CA CYS A 162 -2.71 29.37 -10.31
C CYS A 162 -3.76 29.79 -11.35
N SER A 163 -4.52 28.84 -11.90
CA SER A 163 -5.53 29.12 -12.92
C SER A 163 -6.52 30.23 -12.49
N GLY A 164 -6.74 31.24 -13.36
CA GLY A 164 -7.79 32.26 -13.24
C GLY A 164 -7.49 33.51 -12.39
N ASP A 165 -8.55 34.27 -12.09
CA ASP A 165 -8.48 35.60 -11.46
C ASP A 165 -8.27 35.57 -9.93
N SER A 166 -7.91 36.71 -9.33
CA SER A 166 -7.72 36.85 -7.88
C SER A 166 -8.92 36.38 -7.05
N CYS A 167 -10.16 36.57 -7.52
CA CYS A 167 -11.37 36.08 -6.85
C CYS A 167 -11.48 34.54 -6.80
N GLN A 168 -10.70 33.83 -7.61
CA GLN A 168 -10.68 32.36 -7.63
C GLN A 168 -9.79 31.75 -6.54
N PHE A 169 -9.01 32.56 -5.82
CA PHE A 169 -8.22 32.13 -4.66
C PHE A 169 -9.03 32.13 -3.36
N SER A 170 -10.35 32.24 -3.45
CA SER A 170 -11.24 32.11 -2.29
C SER A 170 -11.00 30.77 -1.60
N GLY A 171 -10.99 30.74 -0.26
CA GLY A 171 -10.65 29.55 0.52
C GLY A 171 -11.41 28.29 0.11
N LYS A 172 -12.70 28.39 -0.26
CA LYS A 172 -13.46 27.25 -0.79
C LYS A 172 -12.95 26.75 -2.14
N ARG A 173 -12.60 27.67 -3.03
CA ARG A 173 -12.15 27.36 -4.40
C ARG A 173 -10.71 26.84 -4.43
N ILE A 174 -9.81 27.37 -3.61
CA ILE A 174 -8.44 26.86 -3.53
C ILE A 174 -8.40 25.45 -2.96
N ILE A 175 -9.28 25.12 -2.00
CA ILE A 175 -9.41 23.74 -1.50
C ILE A 175 -9.93 22.83 -2.59
N PHE A 176 -10.95 23.24 -3.34
CA PHE A 176 -11.44 22.46 -4.48
C PHE A 176 -10.33 22.22 -5.51
N LYS A 177 -9.56 23.26 -5.89
CA LYS A 177 -8.42 23.13 -6.81
C LYS A 177 -7.34 22.20 -6.25
N ALA A 178 -6.95 22.37 -4.99
CA ALA A 178 -5.92 21.55 -4.36
C ALA A 178 -6.35 20.07 -4.24
N SER A 179 -7.61 19.81 -3.92
CA SER A 179 -8.17 18.46 -3.87
C SER A 179 -8.35 17.83 -5.25
N ALA A 180 -8.77 18.61 -6.25
CA ALA A 180 -8.85 18.16 -7.63
C ALA A 180 -7.45 17.84 -8.19
N ALA A 181 -6.46 18.70 -7.93
CA ALA A 181 -5.06 18.43 -8.26
C ALA A 181 -4.61 17.11 -7.62
N ALA A 182 -4.84 16.95 -6.32
CA ALA A 182 -4.47 15.75 -5.60
C ALA A 182 -5.13 14.49 -6.19
N PHE A 183 -6.41 14.55 -6.56
CA PHE A 183 -7.14 13.44 -7.15
C PHE A 183 -6.59 13.03 -8.53
N PHE A 184 -6.55 13.97 -9.49
CA PHE A 184 -6.13 13.66 -10.87
C PHE A 184 -4.65 13.30 -10.97
N LEU A 185 -3.77 14.00 -10.25
CA LEU A 185 -2.34 13.69 -10.28
C LEU A 185 -2.00 12.41 -9.53
N SER A 186 -2.77 11.99 -8.52
CA SER A 186 -2.53 10.71 -7.84
C SER A 186 -2.95 9.50 -8.68
N MET A 187 -3.73 9.69 -9.75
CA MET A 187 -4.03 8.63 -10.72
C MET A 187 -2.84 8.36 -11.65
N ILE A 188 -2.07 9.41 -11.96
CA ILE A 188 -0.96 9.37 -12.92
C ILE A 188 0.40 9.25 -12.21
N SER A 189 0.51 9.73 -10.97
CA SER A 189 1.74 9.78 -10.18
C SER A 189 1.54 9.17 -8.81
N ASN A 190 2.63 8.88 -8.11
CA ASN A 190 2.56 8.37 -6.74
C ASN A 190 1.91 9.42 -5.82
N ARG A 191 0.80 9.03 -5.18
CA ARG A 191 0.05 9.84 -4.21
C ARG A 191 0.93 10.55 -3.18
N LEU A 192 1.99 9.91 -2.69
CA LEU A 192 2.90 10.50 -1.70
C LEU A 192 3.66 11.72 -2.24
N ILE A 193 4.13 11.65 -3.49
CA ILE A 193 4.86 12.74 -4.15
C ILE A 193 3.90 13.92 -4.39
N VAL A 194 2.68 13.64 -4.85
CA VAL A 194 1.65 14.65 -5.13
C VAL A 194 1.21 15.37 -3.85
N THR A 195 0.86 14.65 -2.79
CA THR A 195 0.48 15.30 -1.52
C THR A 195 1.64 16.08 -0.90
N SER A 196 2.87 15.57 -0.98
CA SER A 196 4.05 16.29 -0.48
C SER A 196 4.31 17.59 -1.23
N THR A 197 4.25 17.59 -2.56
CA THR A 197 4.46 18.79 -3.38
C THR A 197 3.36 19.83 -3.16
N ILE A 198 2.09 19.43 -3.13
CA ILE A 198 0.97 20.34 -2.81
C ILE A 198 1.14 20.94 -1.40
N THR A 199 1.53 20.13 -0.42
CA THR A 199 1.77 20.60 0.96
C THR A 199 2.93 21.59 1.01
N GLN A 200 4.01 21.32 0.28
CA GLN A 200 5.18 22.21 0.20
C GLN A 200 4.86 23.56 -0.44
N PHE A 201 3.89 23.64 -1.36
CA PHE A 201 3.46 24.92 -1.93
C PHE A 201 2.48 25.67 -1.03
N LEU A 202 1.48 24.98 -0.48
CA LEU A 202 0.40 25.64 0.27
C LEU A 202 0.79 25.99 1.71
N ALA A 203 1.54 25.13 2.41
CA ALA A 203 1.90 25.36 3.81
C ALA A 203 2.67 26.68 4.04
N PRO A 204 3.77 26.99 3.31
CA PRO A 204 4.46 28.26 3.48
C PRO A 204 3.61 29.45 3.01
N ALA A 205 2.78 29.29 1.97
CA ALA A 205 1.88 30.34 1.52
C ALA A 205 0.90 30.77 2.62
N TYR A 206 0.27 29.82 3.32
CA TYR A 206 -0.61 30.12 4.46
C TYR A 206 0.14 30.66 5.69
N MET A 207 1.36 30.18 5.96
CA MET A 207 2.17 30.69 7.07
C MET A 207 2.58 32.15 6.85
N ASN A 208 3.02 32.48 5.64
CA ASN A 208 3.41 33.85 5.29
C ASN A 208 2.19 34.78 5.32
N LEU A 209 1.06 34.32 4.78
CA LEU A 209 -0.21 35.04 4.85
C LEU A 209 -0.63 35.36 6.30
N GLN A 210 -0.57 34.38 7.20
CA GLN A 210 -0.88 34.57 8.62
C GLN A 210 0.06 35.58 9.28
N SER A 211 1.35 35.57 8.91
CA SER A 211 2.33 36.52 9.42
C SER A 211 2.11 37.94 8.90
N SER A 212 1.72 38.10 7.63
CA SER A 212 1.45 39.40 7.03
C SER A 212 0.18 40.04 7.59
N THR A 213 -0.82 39.24 7.96
CA THR A 213 -2.07 39.76 8.54
C THR A 213 -2.13 39.68 10.07
N SER A 214 -1.04 39.39 10.77
CA SER A 214 -1.06 39.29 12.23
C SER A 214 -1.52 40.58 12.92
N SER A 215 -1.31 41.74 12.27
CA SER A 215 -1.70 43.06 12.77
C SER A 215 -3.21 43.35 12.69
N TYR A 216 -4.00 42.64 11.87
CA TYR A 216 -5.44 42.88 11.67
C TYR A 216 -6.33 41.71 12.14
N ARG A 217 -5.86 40.97 13.15
CA ARG A 217 -6.41 39.68 13.61
C ARG A 217 -7.89 39.69 14.03
N THR A 218 -8.46 40.84 14.37
CA THR A 218 -9.88 40.97 14.77
C THR A 218 -10.85 40.96 13.59
N ASN A 219 -10.41 41.36 12.40
CA ASN A 219 -11.28 41.48 11.21
C ASN A 219 -11.08 40.36 10.18
N GLU A 220 -9.96 39.64 10.24
CA GLU A 220 -9.64 38.57 9.29
C GLU A 220 -9.83 37.15 9.86
N PRO A 221 -10.20 36.16 9.02
CA PRO A 221 -10.32 34.76 9.43
C PRO A 221 -8.95 34.14 9.75
N ASP A 222 -8.91 33.23 10.72
CA ASP A 222 -7.68 32.53 11.12
C ASP A 222 -7.15 31.60 10.01
N TYR A 223 -6.00 31.97 9.40
CA TYR A 223 -5.41 31.24 8.28
C TYR A 223 -4.71 29.95 8.69
N ASP A 224 -4.34 29.79 9.97
CA ASP A 224 -3.84 28.50 10.47
C ASP A 224 -4.94 27.44 10.41
N VAL A 225 -6.18 27.80 10.75
CA VAL A 225 -7.33 26.90 10.60
C VAL A 225 -7.56 26.56 9.13
N MET A 226 -7.41 27.54 8.23
CA MET A 226 -7.50 27.29 6.78
C MET A 226 -6.43 26.31 6.32
N ARG A 227 -5.17 26.52 6.71
CA ARG A 227 -4.06 25.61 6.40
C ARG A 227 -4.37 24.19 6.84
N HIS A 228 -4.84 24.01 8.07
CA HIS A 228 -5.17 22.69 8.59
C HIS A 228 -6.26 22.02 7.75
N ILE A 229 -7.31 22.76 7.41
CA ILE A 229 -8.43 22.27 6.59
C ILE A 229 -7.94 21.89 5.19
N VAL A 230 -7.22 22.78 4.49
CA VAL A 230 -6.75 22.55 3.11
C VAL A 230 -5.81 21.35 3.05
N LEU A 231 -4.89 21.21 4.00
CA LEU A 231 -3.93 20.09 4.00
C LEU A 231 -4.62 18.75 4.33
N CYS A 232 -5.59 18.74 5.26
CA CYS A 232 -6.41 17.55 5.50
C CYS A 232 -7.28 17.21 4.28
N ALA A 233 -7.77 18.23 3.58
CA ALA A 233 -8.53 18.12 2.35
C ALA A 233 -7.70 17.52 1.21
N VAL A 234 -6.48 17.99 0.98
CA VAL A 234 -5.56 17.44 -0.04
C VAL A 234 -5.26 15.96 0.22
N GLN A 235 -5.08 15.57 1.49
CA GLN A 235 -4.87 14.17 1.85
C GLN A 235 -6.07 13.28 1.52
N THR A 236 -7.29 13.78 1.74
CA THR A 236 -8.56 13.07 1.54
C THR A 236 -9.20 13.32 0.16
N ALA A 237 -8.62 14.22 -0.64
CA ALA A 237 -9.25 14.85 -1.80
C ALA A 237 -10.65 15.46 -1.51
N SER A 238 -10.89 16.00 -0.31
CA SER A 238 -12.19 16.59 0.10
C SER A 238 -12.26 18.11 -0.07
N SER A 239 -13.46 18.72 -0.14
CA SER A 239 -13.63 20.14 -0.52
C SER A 239 -14.40 21.02 0.47
N ILE A 240 -14.00 21.06 1.75
CA ILE A 240 -14.64 21.88 2.79
C ILE A 240 -13.76 23.07 3.15
N GLY A 241 -14.26 24.32 3.09
CA GLY A 241 -13.45 25.53 3.34
C GLY A 241 -14.20 26.74 3.90
N LYS A 242 -13.50 27.62 4.62
CA LYS A 242 -14.01 28.96 4.98
C LYS A 242 -13.67 29.99 3.88
N PRO A 243 -14.41 31.10 3.74
CA PRO A 243 -14.04 32.18 2.83
C PRO A 243 -12.77 32.92 3.32
N MET A 244 -11.99 33.47 2.38
CA MET A 244 -10.79 34.31 2.62
C MET A 244 -11.05 35.75 2.16
N SER A 245 -10.33 36.74 2.72
CA SER A 245 -10.41 38.14 2.31
C SER A 245 -9.78 38.40 0.93
N GLY A 246 -10.20 39.47 0.25
CA GLY A 246 -9.72 39.84 -1.09
C GLY A 246 -8.22 40.09 -1.20
N SER A 247 -7.65 40.80 -0.21
CA SER A 247 -6.22 41.05 -0.06
C SER A 247 -5.43 39.75 0.06
N SER A 248 -5.93 38.82 0.88
CA SER A 248 -5.28 37.54 1.13
C SER A 248 -5.31 36.60 -0.07
N MET A 249 -6.39 36.65 -0.85
CA MET A 249 -6.49 35.95 -2.13
C MET A 249 -5.42 36.44 -3.13
N ALA A 250 -5.25 37.77 -3.25
CA ALA A 250 -4.25 38.36 -4.14
C ALA A 250 -2.82 38.05 -3.67
N TYR A 251 -2.54 38.09 -2.37
CA TYR A 251 -1.24 37.73 -1.81
C TYR A 251 -0.89 36.26 -2.08
N MET A 252 -1.83 35.34 -1.82
CA MET A 252 -1.66 33.92 -2.08
C MET A 252 -1.41 33.63 -3.56
N ARG A 253 -2.14 34.30 -4.46
CA ARG A 253 -1.91 34.24 -5.90
C ARG A 253 -0.51 34.67 -6.26
N ASN A 254 -0.04 35.81 -5.76
CA ASN A 254 1.28 36.35 -6.10
C ASN A 254 2.40 35.42 -5.63
N MET A 255 2.29 34.84 -4.43
CA MET A 255 3.23 33.82 -3.94
C MET A 255 3.27 32.58 -4.84
N LEU A 256 2.11 32.06 -5.25
CA LEU A 256 2.05 30.89 -6.11
C LEU A 256 2.58 31.18 -7.53
N LEU A 257 2.32 32.37 -8.06
CA LEU A 257 2.90 32.83 -9.31
C LEU A 257 4.41 33.05 -9.23
N GLU A 258 4.94 33.44 -8.07
CA GLU A 258 6.38 33.53 -7.85
C GLU A 258 7.02 32.13 -7.88
N GLN A 259 6.37 31.14 -7.24
CA GLN A 259 6.79 29.73 -7.35
C GLN A 259 6.72 29.22 -8.80
N ASP A 260 5.68 29.60 -9.55
CA ASP A 260 5.54 29.26 -10.96
C ASP A 260 6.65 29.87 -11.81
N LYS A 261 7.02 31.14 -11.58
CA LYS A 261 8.14 31.80 -12.26
C LYS A 261 9.50 31.15 -11.99
N LEU A 262 9.71 30.58 -10.80
CA LEU A 262 10.93 29.83 -10.48
C LEU A 262 11.03 28.54 -11.32
N LEU A 263 9.90 27.97 -11.77
CA LEU A 263 9.92 26.91 -12.77
C LEU A 263 10.01 27.52 -14.18
N LYS A 264 11.14 27.30 -14.87
CA LYS A 264 11.39 27.80 -16.24
C LYS A 264 10.16 27.60 -17.16
N PRO A 265 9.66 28.62 -17.90
CA PRO A 265 8.39 28.54 -18.61
C PRO A 265 8.40 27.58 -19.80
N PHE A 266 9.53 27.42 -20.49
CA PHE A 266 9.65 26.54 -21.64
C PHE A 266 10.02 25.11 -21.21
N LEU A 267 9.29 24.12 -21.74
CA LEU A 267 9.69 22.73 -21.60
C LEU A 267 11.06 22.53 -22.25
N THR A 268 12.03 22.13 -21.44
CA THR A 268 13.34 21.69 -21.95
C THR A 268 13.13 20.45 -22.81
N ASP A 269 13.97 20.22 -23.83
CA ASP A 269 13.80 19.05 -24.71
C ASP A 269 13.85 17.72 -23.97
N TYR A 270 14.64 17.65 -22.89
CA TYR A 270 14.61 16.57 -21.90
C TYR A 270 13.19 16.30 -21.37
N GLN A 271 12.45 17.34 -21.00
CA GLN A 271 11.13 17.22 -20.40
C GLN A 271 10.10 16.71 -21.42
N LYS A 272 10.17 17.20 -22.66
CA LYS A 272 9.34 16.70 -23.77
C LYS A 272 9.61 15.22 -24.01
N CYS A 273 10.88 14.83 -24.01
CA CYS A 273 11.33 13.45 -24.15
C CYS A 273 10.76 12.56 -23.03
N CYS A 274 10.88 12.97 -21.75
CA CYS A 274 10.31 12.25 -20.62
C CYS A 274 8.80 12.04 -20.75
N ILE A 275 8.07 13.11 -21.12
CA ILE A 275 6.62 13.07 -21.29
C ILE A 275 6.23 12.14 -22.47
N PHE A 276 6.96 12.21 -23.58
CA PHE A 276 6.75 11.33 -24.73
C PHE A 276 6.92 9.86 -24.37
N PHE A 277 8.02 9.49 -23.70
CA PHE A 277 8.25 8.10 -23.30
C PHE A 277 7.25 7.61 -22.25
N TYR A 278 6.79 8.49 -21.36
CA TYR A 278 5.75 8.18 -20.41
C TYR A 278 4.41 7.87 -21.11
N PHE A 279 3.98 8.70 -22.06
CA PHE A 279 2.78 8.43 -22.85
C PHE A 279 2.94 7.23 -23.78
N ALA A 280 4.13 6.99 -24.34
CA ALA A 280 4.41 5.80 -25.13
C ALA A 280 4.31 4.51 -24.30
N TYR A 281 4.80 4.54 -23.05
CA TYR A 281 4.62 3.44 -22.08
C TYR A 281 3.13 3.22 -21.79
N LEU A 282 2.37 4.26 -21.46
CA LEU A 282 0.93 4.14 -21.23
C LEU A 282 0.18 3.60 -22.45
N ALA A 283 0.52 4.08 -23.65
CA ALA A 283 -0.05 3.58 -24.90
C ALA A 283 0.27 2.09 -25.09
N ALA A 284 1.51 1.66 -24.87
CA ALA A 284 1.89 0.25 -24.95
C ALA A 284 1.12 -0.62 -23.93
N CYS A 285 0.90 -0.12 -22.71
CA CYS A 285 0.03 -0.78 -21.74
C CYS A 285 -1.44 -0.81 -22.17
N MET A 286 -1.95 0.20 -22.87
CA MET A 286 -3.33 0.20 -23.39
C MET A 286 -3.50 -0.76 -24.58
N PHE A 287 -2.54 -0.80 -25.51
CA PHE A 287 -2.53 -1.74 -26.65
C PHE A 287 -2.38 -3.21 -26.22
N ARG A 288 -1.99 -3.47 -24.97
CA ARG A 288 -1.99 -4.80 -24.36
C ARG A 288 -3.41 -5.36 -24.13
N TRP A 289 -4.38 -4.48 -23.85
CA TRP A 289 -5.73 -4.82 -23.38
C TRP A 289 -6.81 -4.68 -24.47
N SER A 290 -6.42 -4.31 -25.70
CA SER A 290 -7.35 -4.26 -26.81
C SER A 290 -7.59 -5.66 -27.36
N ASP A 291 -8.52 -6.40 -26.75
CA ASP A 291 -9.16 -7.57 -27.39
C ASP A 291 -9.73 -7.19 -28.77
N TRP A 292 -10.12 -5.93 -28.92
CA TRP A 292 -10.63 -5.33 -30.15
C TRP A 292 -9.66 -5.42 -31.35
N LEU A 293 -8.35 -5.38 -31.12
CA LEU A 293 -7.37 -5.42 -32.22
C LEU A 293 -6.86 -6.83 -32.53
N ASN A 294 -7.12 -7.85 -31.70
CA ASN A 294 -6.46 -9.16 -31.77
C ASN A 294 -4.92 -9.09 -31.87
N MET A 295 -4.33 -7.94 -31.51
CA MET A 295 -2.91 -7.63 -31.62
C MET A 295 -2.46 -7.16 -30.24
N GLY A 296 -1.89 -8.07 -29.46
CA GLY A 296 -1.40 -7.78 -28.12
C GLY A 296 -0.25 -8.71 -27.77
N TRP A 297 0.66 -8.25 -26.90
CA TRP A 297 1.86 -9.01 -26.51
C TRP A 297 1.54 -10.37 -25.84
N SER A 298 0.36 -10.58 -25.25
CA SER A 298 -0.09 -11.91 -24.79
C SER A 298 -0.39 -12.87 -25.93
N GLY A 299 -0.77 -12.37 -27.09
CA GLY A 299 -1.07 -13.18 -28.27
C GLY A 299 0.17 -13.59 -29.04
N PHE A 300 1.39 -13.29 -28.55
CA PHE A 300 2.63 -13.63 -29.23
C PHE A 300 2.81 -15.15 -29.41
N GLU A 301 2.20 -15.96 -28.53
CA GLU A 301 2.10 -17.41 -28.66
C GLU A 301 1.40 -17.84 -29.97
N LYS A 302 0.46 -17.04 -30.49
CA LYS A 302 -0.19 -17.29 -31.79
C LYS A 302 0.75 -17.08 -32.98
N VAL A 303 1.80 -16.28 -32.79
CA VAL A 303 2.80 -15.95 -33.83
C VAL A 303 4.00 -16.89 -33.74
N VAL A 304 4.42 -17.23 -32.53
CA VAL A 304 5.51 -18.18 -32.25
C VAL A 304 5.08 -19.16 -31.15
N PRO A 305 4.61 -20.38 -31.51
CA PRO A 305 4.02 -21.33 -30.55
C PRO A 305 5.03 -21.95 -29.57
N GLU A 306 6.33 -21.83 -29.81
CA GLU A 306 7.38 -22.36 -28.92
C GLU A 306 7.70 -21.44 -27.73
N ILE A 307 7.25 -20.18 -27.75
CA ILE A 307 7.61 -19.19 -26.74
C ILE A 307 6.47 -19.04 -25.72
N PRO A 308 6.73 -19.23 -24.41
CA PRO A 308 5.71 -19.07 -23.38
C PRO A 308 5.19 -17.63 -23.34
N MET A 309 3.93 -17.47 -22.93
CA MET A 309 3.24 -16.18 -22.89
C MET A 309 4.08 -15.10 -22.17
N ILE A 310 4.37 -14.02 -22.90
CA ILE A 310 5.10 -12.85 -22.39
C ILE A 310 4.23 -12.13 -21.36
N LYS A 311 4.73 -12.01 -20.12
CA LYS A 311 4.04 -11.32 -19.01
C LYS A 311 4.35 -9.82 -18.98
N ASP A 312 3.49 -9.05 -18.32
CA ASP A 312 3.49 -7.58 -18.34
C ASP A 312 4.79 -6.96 -17.79
N ALA A 313 5.42 -7.62 -16.81
CA ALA A 313 6.68 -7.15 -16.25
C ALA A 313 7.80 -7.10 -17.31
N THR A 314 7.82 -8.00 -18.28
CA THR A 314 8.87 -8.04 -19.32
C THR A 314 8.75 -6.86 -20.30
N VAL A 315 7.53 -6.46 -20.65
CA VAL A 315 7.27 -5.29 -21.49
C VAL A 315 7.68 -4.03 -20.75
N ALA A 316 7.32 -3.90 -19.47
CA ALA A 316 7.75 -2.78 -18.63
C ALA A 316 9.28 -2.73 -18.50
N ALA A 317 9.96 -3.88 -18.44
CA ALA A 317 11.42 -3.97 -18.36
C ALA A 317 12.09 -3.41 -19.62
N LEU A 318 11.55 -3.70 -20.81
CA LEU A 318 12.05 -3.15 -22.06
C LEU A 318 12.00 -1.62 -22.07
N PHE A 319 10.89 -1.02 -21.60
CA PHE A 319 10.78 0.43 -21.48
C PHE A 319 11.79 1.01 -20.51
N VAL A 320 11.99 0.39 -19.34
CA VAL A 320 12.98 0.84 -18.36
C VAL A 320 14.40 0.75 -18.92
N ILE A 321 14.73 -0.30 -19.66
CA ILE A 321 16.03 -0.45 -20.33
C ILE A 321 16.23 0.69 -21.35
N VAL A 322 15.24 0.97 -22.19
CA VAL A 322 15.28 2.08 -23.16
C VAL A 322 15.52 3.42 -22.47
N LEU A 323 14.85 3.69 -21.33
CA LEU A 323 15.02 4.92 -20.55
C LEU A 323 16.43 5.09 -19.95
N HIS A 324 17.16 4.00 -19.71
CA HIS A 324 18.53 4.03 -19.22
C HIS A 324 19.58 4.10 -20.34
N ILE A 325 19.19 3.80 -21.58
CA ILE A 325 20.07 3.90 -22.76
C ILE A 325 20.00 5.30 -23.38
N LEU A 326 18.82 5.92 -23.39
CA LEU A 326 18.62 7.19 -24.09
C LEU A 326 19.33 8.36 -23.38
N PRO A 327 20.07 9.22 -24.11
CA PRO A 327 20.72 10.38 -23.54
C PRO A 327 19.71 11.47 -23.17
N LYS A 328 19.98 12.17 -22.08
CA LYS A 328 19.13 13.26 -21.55
C LYS A 328 18.94 14.42 -22.53
N SER A 329 19.99 14.76 -23.26
CA SER A 329 19.95 15.78 -24.30
C SER A 329 20.48 15.20 -25.59
N PHE A 330 19.83 15.56 -26.70
CA PHE A 330 20.29 15.22 -28.03
C PHE A 330 21.46 16.14 -28.43
N LEU A 331 22.43 16.41 -27.54
CA LEU A 331 23.56 17.29 -27.84
C LEU A 331 24.37 16.80 -29.04
N PHE A 332 24.33 15.49 -29.34
CA PHE A 332 24.91 14.94 -30.56
C PHE A 332 24.36 15.59 -31.85
N THR A 333 23.12 16.09 -31.87
CA THR A 333 22.58 16.78 -33.06
C THR A 333 23.27 18.11 -33.31
N ASN A 334 23.80 18.76 -32.26
CA ASN A 334 24.66 19.93 -32.40
C ASN A 334 25.99 19.55 -33.06
N TYR A 335 26.51 18.33 -32.90
CA TYR A 335 27.73 17.90 -33.61
C TYR A 335 27.51 17.75 -35.13
N VAL A 336 26.28 17.43 -35.54
CA VAL A 336 25.90 17.31 -36.96
C VAL A 336 25.48 18.66 -37.55
N THR A 337 24.87 19.53 -36.75
CA THR A 337 24.21 20.76 -37.22
C THR A 337 25.04 22.04 -36.98
N ALA A 338 25.94 22.06 -35.99
CA ALA A 338 26.69 23.25 -35.63
C ALA A 338 27.77 23.57 -36.67
N ARG A 339 27.70 24.76 -37.25
CA ARG A 339 28.70 25.29 -38.20
C ARG A 339 29.87 26.02 -37.52
N VAL A 340 29.76 26.34 -36.22
CA VAL A 340 30.77 27.10 -35.47
C VAL A 340 31.11 26.39 -34.17
N LYS A 341 32.40 26.30 -33.84
CA LYS A 341 32.92 25.59 -32.66
C LYS A 341 32.38 26.13 -31.32
N SER A 342 31.96 27.39 -31.27
CA SER A 342 31.32 28.01 -30.11
C SER A 342 29.88 27.53 -29.85
N HIS A 343 29.18 27.00 -30.86
CA HIS A 343 27.84 26.41 -30.69
C HIS A 343 27.88 24.96 -30.16
N ILE A 344 29.06 24.36 -30.09
CA ILE A 344 29.27 23.00 -29.56
C ILE A 344 29.18 23.00 -28.02
N GLY A 345 29.11 24.18 -27.38
CA GLY A 345 28.91 24.35 -25.94
C GLY A 345 30.18 24.05 -25.14
N ASP A 346 30.40 24.81 -24.07
CA ASP A 346 31.54 24.59 -23.18
C ASP A 346 31.31 23.36 -22.29
N VAL A 347 32.31 22.46 -22.28
CA VAL A 347 32.53 21.32 -21.38
C VAL A 347 31.88 19.99 -21.80
N LEU A 348 32.73 19.16 -22.40
CA LEU A 348 32.61 17.72 -22.61
C LEU A 348 32.32 16.97 -21.29
N LYS A 349 31.05 16.80 -20.94
CA LYS A 349 30.63 15.75 -20.00
C LYS A 349 29.71 14.78 -20.75
N PRO A 350 29.93 13.46 -20.63
CA PRO A 350 28.98 12.49 -21.17
C PRO A 350 27.60 12.79 -20.59
N ASP A 351 26.61 12.93 -21.46
CA ASP A 351 25.24 13.22 -21.04
C ASP A 351 24.74 12.06 -20.19
N SER A 352 24.18 12.39 -19.02
CA SER A 352 23.51 11.39 -18.21
C SER A 352 22.34 10.79 -19.00
N PRO A 353 22.00 9.52 -18.81
CA PRO A 353 20.78 8.97 -19.40
C PRO A 353 19.55 9.72 -18.91
N VAL A 354 18.45 9.61 -19.66
CA VAL A 354 17.14 10.19 -19.31
C VAL A 354 16.76 9.77 -17.88
N MET A 355 16.98 8.51 -17.53
CA MET A 355 16.85 8.00 -16.17
C MET A 355 18.19 7.52 -15.64
N TRP A 356 18.71 8.22 -14.63
CA TRP A 356 19.98 7.87 -13.99
C TRP A 356 19.73 6.90 -12.81
N TRP A 357 20.50 5.80 -12.72
CA TRP A 357 20.33 4.77 -11.69
C TRP A 357 20.36 5.27 -10.23
N ARG A 358 21.35 6.07 -9.79
CA ARG A 358 21.35 6.61 -8.40
C ARG A 358 20.12 7.49 -8.07
N TYR A 359 19.41 8.05 -9.06
CA TYR A 359 18.14 8.76 -8.83
C TYR A 359 17.03 7.74 -8.58
N VAL A 360 16.98 6.68 -9.38
CA VAL A 360 16.09 5.54 -9.15
C VAL A 360 16.34 4.95 -7.76
N ASP A 361 17.60 4.68 -7.42
CA ASP A 361 18.00 4.07 -6.15
C ASP A 361 17.59 4.90 -4.93
N LYS A 362 17.77 6.22 -5.00
CA LYS A 362 17.41 7.14 -3.92
C LYS A 362 15.89 7.31 -3.77
N ASN A 363 15.14 7.20 -4.85
CA ASN A 363 13.71 7.52 -4.88
C ASN A 363 12.80 6.28 -4.90
N THR A 364 13.35 5.09 -5.12
CA THR A 364 12.62 3.82 -5.05
C THR A 364 12.50 3.36 -3.61
N ASN A 365 11.30 2.99 -3.20
CA ASN A 365 11.07 2.48 -1.85
C ASN A 365 11.16 0.95 -1.83
N TYR A 366 12.39 0.43 -1.79
CA TYR A 366 12.69 -1.01 -1.69
C TYR A 366 12.02 -1.68 -0.47
N GLY A 367 11.77 -0.91 0.59
CA GLY A 367 11.14 -1.44 1.78
C GLY A 367 9.71 -1.94 1.54
N TYR A 368 8.93 -1.24 0.71
CA TYR A 368 7.58 -1.70 0.34
C TYR A 368 7.59 -2.95 -0.54
N ILE A 369 8.58 -3.06 -1.41
CA ILE A 369 8.78 -4.23 -2.28
C ILE A 369 9.00 -5.48 -1.43
N ILE A 370 9.90 -5.40 -0.44
CA ILE A 370 10.15 -6.49 0.52
C ILE A 370 8.89 -6.84 1.32
N LEU A 371 8.13 -5.84 1.75
CA LEU A 371 6.90 -6.03 2.52
C LEU A 371 5.81 -6.76 1.71
N MET A 372 5.64 -6.42 0.44
CA MET A 372 4.72 -7.14 -0.46
C MET A 372 5.15 -8.60 -0.63
N GLY A 373 6.44 -8.85 -0.85
CA GLY A 373 6.99 -10.21 -0.89
C GLY A 373 6.73 -11.00 0.39
N GLY A 374 6.89 -10.37 1.55
CA GLY A 374 6.55 -10.96 2.86
C GLY A 374 5.08 -11.30 3.01
N ALA A 375 4.17 -10.50 2.45
CA ALA A 375 2.73 -10.78 2.47
C ALA A 375 2.36 -11.98 1.56
N ILE A 376 2.98 -12.09 0.38
CA ILE A 376 2.82 -13.25 -0.51
C ILE A 376 3.38 -14.50 0.16
N ALA A 377 4.57 -14.41 0.75
CA ALA A 377 5.20 -15.48 1.51
C ALA A 377 4.34 -15.96 2.69
N LEU A 378 3.73 -15.03 3.44
CA LEU A 378 2.79 -15.35 4.51
C LEU A 378 1.58 -16.12 3.97
N ASN A 379 0.99 -15.65 2.86
CA ASN A 379 -0.15 -16.31 2.24
C ASN A 379 0.18 -17.72 1.72
N LEU A 380 1.39 -17.91 1.17
CA LEU A 380 1.89 -19.23 0.80
C LEU A 380 2.06 -20.12 2.05
N GLY A 381 2.63 -19.58 3.12
CA GLY A 381 2.76 -20.24 4.42
C GLY A 381 1.42 -20.75 4.95
N ILE A 382 0.36 -19.94 4.89
CA ILE A 382 -0.99 -20.29 5.34
C ILE A 382 -1.55 -21.50 4.58
N ARG A 383 -1.24 -21.61 3.28
CA ARG A 383 -1.72 -22.70 2.42
C ARG A 383 -0.94 -23.99 2.66
N VAL A 384 0.39 -23.89 2.70
CA VAL A 384 1.27 -25.06 2.89
C VAL A 384 1.08 -25.66 4.29
N SER A 385 0.86 -24.81 5.30
CA SER A 385 0.59 -25.26 6.66
C SER A 385 -0.84 -25.68 6.93
N LYS A 386 -1.73 -25.76 5.93
CA LYS A 386 -3.16 -26.08 6.09
C LYS A 386 -3.92 -25.20 7.10
N LEU A 387 -3.36 -24.05 7.48
CA LEU A 387 -4.02 -23.10 8.37
C LEU A 387 -5.31 -22.54 7.75
N ASN A 388 -5.40 -22.53 6.42
CA ASN A 388 -6.62 -22.23 5.67
C ASN A 388 -7.83 -23.12 6.04
N GLU A 389 -7.65 -24.34 6.56
CA GLU A 389 -8.75 -25.18 7.03
C GLU A 389 -9.31 -24.70 8.38
N SER A 390 -8.48 -24.04 9.19
CA SER A 390 -8.86 -23.52 10.51
C SER A 390 -9.40 -22.08 10.47
N ILE A 391 -8.97 -21.25 9.51
CA ILE A 391 -9.39 -19.84 9.38
C ILE A 391 -10.92 -19.67 9.26
N PRO A 392 -11.66 -20.49 8.48
CA PRO A 392 -13.11 -20.38 8.36
C PRO A 392 -13.86 -20.47 9.70
N ASN A 393 -13.36 -21.24 10.67
CA ASN A 393 -13.97 -21.32 11.99
C ASN A 393 -13.93 -19.98 12.75
N TYR A 394 -12.91 -19.16 12.49
CA TYR A 394 -12.80 -17.80 13.05
C TYR A 394 -13.58 -16.78 12.21
N GLY A 395 -13.65 -17.01 10.90
CA GLY A 395 -14.44 -16.22 9.95
C GLY A 395 -15.95 -16.39 10.10
N LYS A 396 -16.41 -17.46 10.76
CA LYS A 396 -17.83 -17.84 10.89
C LYS A 396 -18.73 -16.69 11.35
N HIS A 397 -18.30 -15.89 12.34
CA HIS A 397 -19.07 -14.73 12.81
C HIS A 397 -19.30 -13.66 11.75
N ILE A 398 -18.41 -13.56 10.75
CA ILE A 398 -18.50 -12.61 9.65
C ILE A 398 -19.25 -13.25 8.47
N THR A 399 -19.00 -14.52 8.16
CA THR A 399 -19.60 -15.21 7.01
C THR A 399 -21.03 -15.70 7.24
N ASP A 400 -21.45 -15.90 8.50
CA ASP A 400 -22.83 -16.28 8.85
C ASP A 400 -23.80 -15.09 8.71
N LEU A 401 -23.29 -13.86 8.69
CA LEU A 401 -24.09 -12.68 8.36
C LEU A 401 -24.54 -12.75 6.89
N GLY A 402 -25.66 -12.10 6.57
CA GLY A 402 -26.06 -11.93 5.17
C GLY A 402 -24.96 -11.26 4.36
N TRP A 403 -24.78 -11.67 3.09
CA TRP A 403 -23.70 -11.24 2.19
C TRP A 403 -23.37 -9.73 2.28
N ASN A 404 -24.41 -8.88 2.18
CA ASN A 404 -24.26 -7.43 2.23
C ASN A 404 -23.74 -6.93 3.59
N ALA A 405 -24.18 -7.53 4.69
CA ALA A 405 -23.74 -7.19 6.04
C ALA A 405 -22.30 -7.64 6.29
N SER A 406 -21.91 -8.82 5.80
CA SER A 406 -20.51 -9.29 5.87
C SER A 406 -19.56 -8.33 5.15
N LEU A 407 -19.91 -7.88 3.93
CA LEU A 407 -19.13 -6.89 3.19
C LEU A 407 -19.02 -5.55 3.93
N LEU A 408 -20.10 -5.10 4.58
CA LEU A 408 -20.08 -3.88 5.38
C LEU A 408 -19.10 -4.00 6.56
N VAL A 409 -19.11 -5.13 7.27
CA VAL A 409 -18.19 -5.37 8.39
C VAL A 409 -16.73 -5.34 7.91
N ILE A 410 -16.43 -6.00 6.79
CA ILE A 410 -15.08 -6.00 6.21
C ILE A 410 -14.67 -4.58 5.79
N CYS A 411 -15.60 -3.80 5.21
CA CYS A 411 -15.36 -2.40 4.84
C CYS A 411 -15.02 -1.53 6.05
N ILE A 412 -15.76 -1.68 7.15
CA ILE A 412 -15.50 -0.97 8.39
C ILE A 412 -14.11 -1.34 8.95
N ILE A 413 -13.77 -2.63 9.01
CA ILE A 413 -12.46 -3.09 9.52
C ILE A 413 -11.34 -2.56 8.61
N ALA A 414 -11.48 -2.71 7.29
CA ALA A 414 -10.49 -2.27 6.31
C ALA A 414 -10.29 -0.75 6.31
N ALA A 415 -11.32 0.05 6.64
CA ALA A 415 -11.21 1.50 6.76
C ALA A 415 -10.58 1.94 8.09
N ILE A 416 -10.84 1.22 9.20
CA ILE A 416 -10.31 1.58 10.52
C ILE A 416 -8.83 1.21 10.66
N LEU A 417 -8.42 0.04 10.17
CA LEU A 417 -7.09 -0.52 10.37
C LEU A 417 -5.94 0.43 9.91
N PRO A 418 -6.01 1.10 8.73
CA PRO A 418 -5.02 2.07 8.25
C PRO A 418 -4.92 3.36 9.06
N ASN A 419 -5.83 3.59 10.01
CA ASN A 419 -5.76 4.72 10.93
C ASN A 419 -4.99 4.38 12.22
N ILE A 420 -4.67 3.11 12.42
CA ILE A 420 -3.93 2.60 13.59
C ILE A 420 -2.55 2.04 13.18
N MET A 421 -2.38 1.66 11.91
CA MET A 421 -1.11 1.24 11.32
C MET A 421 -0.96 1.81 9.90
N SER A 422 0.19 1.60 9.24
CA SER A 422 0.34 2.03 7.84
C SER A 422 -0.64 1.30 6.90
N SER A 423 -1.06 1.93 5.81
CA SER A 423 -1.96 1.35 4.81
C SER A 423 -1.49 0.00 4.26
N VAL A 424 -0.20 -0.10 3.90
CA VAL A 424 0.37 -1.33 3.35
C VAL A 424 0.43 -2.43 4.41
N ALA A 425 0.74 -2.08 5.66
CA ALA A 425 0.70 -3.03 6.78
C ALA A 425 -0.72 -3.53 7.08
N ALA A 426 -1.71 -2.64 7.02
CA ALA A 426 -3.12 -2.99 7.21
C ALA A 426 -3.59 -4.00 6.14
N CYS A 427 -3.23 -3.76 4.88
CA CYS A 427 -3.51 -4.69 3.79
C CYS A 427 -2.78 -6.04 3.99
N ALA A 428 -1.46 -6.01 4.26
CA ALA A 428 -0.67 -7.22 4.47
C ALA A 428 -1.14 -8.07 5.67
N ALA A 429 -1.66 -7.43 6.72
CA ALA A 429 -2.18 -8.13 7.89
C ALA A 429 -3.57 -8.73 7.67
N PHE A 430 -4.48 -8.00 7.00
CA PHE A 430 -5.89 -8.35 6.93
C PHE A 430 -6.29 -9.09 5.66
N LEU A 431 -5.63 -8.84 4.52
CA LEU A 431 -5.96 -9.47 3.26
C LEU A 431 -5.86 -11.01 3.30
N PRO A 432 -4.81 -11.63 3.90
CA PRO A 432 -4.75 -13.09 4.00
C PRO A 432 -5.92 -13.70 4.77
N PHE A 433 -6.47 -12.99 5.77
CA PHE A 433 -7.65 -13.44 6.49
C PHE A 433 -8.88 -13.48 5.59
N VAL A 434 -9.13 -12.40 4.85
CA VAL A 434 -10.30 -12.28 3.97
C VAL A 434 -10.25 -13.29 2.82
N LEU A 435 -9.05 -13.62 2.32
CA LEU A 435 -8.87 -14.63 1.28
C LEU A 435 -9.17 -16.07 1.74
N HIS A 436 -9.03 -16.37 3.04
CA HIS A 436 -9.16 -17.73 3.59
C HIS A 436 -10.31 -17.91 4.60
N MET A 437 -11.12 -16.87 4.85
CA MET A 437 -12.25 -16.96 5.80
C MET A 437 -13.47 -17.71 5.27
N ALA A 438 -13.57 -17.91 3.95
CA ALA A 438 -14.62 -18.72 3.34
C ALA A 438 -14.26 -20.21 3.45
N ALA A 439 -15.24 -21.06 3.79
CA ALA A 439 -15.04 -22.50 3.77
C ALA A 439 -14.73 -22.95 2.32
N PRO A 440 -13.74 -23.83 2.11
CA PRO A 440 -13.47 -24.37 0.78
C PRO A 440 -14.73 -25.11 0.29
N SER A 441 -15.31 -24.63 -0.80
CA SER A 441 -16.40 -25.33 -1.46
C SER A 441 -15.86 -26.65 -2.02
N THR A 442 -16.33 -27.77 -1.49
CA THR A 442 -16.03 -29.14 -1.91
C THR A 442 -16.43 -29.46 -3.36
N THR A 443 -16.87 -28.47 -4.14
CA THR A 443 -17.31 -28.62 -5.53
C THR A 443 -16.20 -28.39 -6.57
N LEU A 444 -14.97 -28.04 -6.18
CA LEU A 444 -13.84 -28.03 -7.13
C LEU A 444 -13.05 -29.33 -7.03
N ARG A 445 -13.62 -30.38 -7.63
CA ARG A 445 -12.90 -31.59 -8.06
C ARG A 445 -11.62 -31.15 -8.78
N GLN A 446 -10.48 -31.61 -8.27
CA GLN A 446 -9.21 -31.63 -9.00
C GLN A 446 -9.44 -32.30 -10.35
N GLY A 447 -8.90 -31.71 -11.41
CA GLY A 447 -8.70 -32.39 -12.68
C GLY A 447 -9.99 -32.81 -13.39
N ASP A 448 -10.30 -32.09 -14.45
CA ASP A 448 -10.78 -32.74 -15.66
C ASP A 448 -9.61 -33.60 -16.21
N GLU A 449 -9.30 -34.70 -15.52
CA GLU A 449 -8.58 -35.82 -16.09
C GLU A 449 -9.62 -36.92 -16.28
N THR A 450 -9.89 -37.20 -17.55
CA THR A 450 -10.57 -38.41 -18.00
C THR A 450 -9.97 -39.61 -17.26
N PRO A 451 -10.77 -40.42 -16.54
CA PRO A 451 -10.22 -41.63 -15.94
C PRO A 451 -9.78 -42.56 -17.07
N ALA A 452 -8.52 -42.98 -17.04
CA ALA A 452 -8.08 -44.12 -17.84
C ALA A 452 -8.97 -45.33 -17.51
N PRO A 453 -9.41 -46.11 -18.50
CA PRO A 453 -10.11 -47.36 -18.23
C PRO A 453 -9.12 -48.32 -17.56
N ASP A 454 -9.60 -49.13 -16.62
CA ASP A 454 -8.87 -50.29 -16.03
C ASP A 454 -8.18 -50.11 -14.67
N ALA A 455 -8.86 -49.54 -13.67
CA ALA A 455 -8.51 -49.77 -12.26
C ALA A 455 -9.72 -50.22 -11.42
N PRO A 456 -9.59 -51.29 -10.60
CA PRO A 456 -10.70 -51.90 -9.87
C PRO A 456 -11.22 -51.03 -8.73
N ALA A 457 -12.54 -51.04 -8.54
CA ALA A 457 -13.27 -50.25 -7.57
C ALA A 457 -12.86 -50.54 -6.12
N ALA A 458 -12.38 -49.51 -5.41
CA ALA A 458 -12.20 -49.54 -3.96
C ALA A 458 -13.55 -49.36 -3.23
N PRO A 459 -13.74 -49.96 -2.04
CA PRO A 459 -15.04 -50.00 -1.36
C PRO A 459 -15.50 -48.63 -0.86
N ALA A 460 -16.81 -48.40 -0.96
CA ALA A 460 -17.47 -47.15 -0.60
C ALA A 460 -17.29 -46.81 0.90
N ALA A 461 -16.64 -45.68 1.18
CA ALA A 461 -16.63 -45.06 2.50
C ALA A 461 -18.04 -44.51 2.84
N PRO A 462 -18.43 -44.50 4.13
CA PRO A 462 -19.78 -44.10 4.55
C PRO A 462 -20.06 -42.63 4.20
N ALA A 463 -21.29 -42.38 3.73
CA ALA A 463 -21.78 -41.09 3.27
C ALA A 463 -21.52 -39.97 4.30
N ALA A 464 -20.69 -39.00 3.92
CA ALA A 464 -20.54 -37.75 4.63
C ALA A 464 -21.89 -37.00 4.64
N PRO A 465 -22.25 -36.28 5.72
CA PRO A 465 -23.47 -35.50 5.77
C PRO A 465 -23.51 -34.45 4.65
N ALA A 466 -24.70 -34.25 4.08
CA ALA A 466 -24.97 -33.42 2.91
C ALA A 466 -24.27 -32.04 2.95
N PRO A 467 -23.75 -31.55 1.81
CA PRO A 467 -23.04 -30.28 1.77
C PRO A 467 -23.98 -29.13 2.16
N ALA A 468 -23.54 -28.29 3.10
CA ALA A 468 -24.17 -27.00 3.35
C ALA A 468 -24.22 -26.21 2.02
N ASN A 469 -25.37 -25.58 1.74
CA ASN A 469 -25.57 -24.73 0.58
C ASN A 469 -24.32 -23.88 0.29
N PRO A 470 -23.86 -23.76 -0.97
CA PRO A 470 -22.68 -22.98 -1.30
C PRO A 470 -22.86 -21.57 -0.77
N THR A 471 -22.06 -21.19 0.22
CA THR A 471 -22.12 -19.84 0.77
C THR A 471 -21.69 -18.88 -0.34
N PRO A 472 -22.35 -17.70 -0.49
CA PRO A 472 -22.03 -16.73 -1.53
C PRO A 472 -20.57 -16.24 -1.49
N TRP A 473 -19.88 -16.48 -0.37
CA TRP A 473 -18.47 -16.25 -0.15
C TRP A 473 -17.53 -17.11 -1.00
N SER A 474 -17.92 -18.35 -1.32
CA SER A 474 -17.07 -19.26 -2.11
C SER A 474 -16.87 -18.80 -3.56
N SER A 475 -17.87 -18.13 -4.14
CA SER A 475 -17.81 -17.59 -5.50
C SER A 475 -17.32 -16.14 -5.57
N ASN A 476 -17.52 -15.34 -4.52
CA ASN A 476 -17.35 -13.89 -4.56
C ASN A 476 -16.26 -13.33 -3.63
N PHE A 477 -15.31 -14.16 -3.17
CA PHE A 477 -14.25 -13.72 -2.25
C PHE A 477 -13.41 -12.53 -2.77
N TYR A 478 -13.31 -12.37 -4.10
CA TYR A 478 -12.60 -11.25 -4.73
C TYR A 478 -13.20 -9.89 -4.35
N LEU A 479 -14.51 -9.80 -4.09
CA LEU A 479 -15.17 -8.58 -3.62
C LEU A 479 -14.66 -8.17 -2.24
N GLY A 480 -14.47 -9.14 -1.34
CA GLY A 480 -13.84 -8.91 -0.04
C GLY A 480 -12.39 -8.44 -0.18
N ALA A 481 -11.61 -9.06 -1.08
CA ALA A 481 -10.24 -8.65 -1.35
C ALA A 481 -10.15 -7.22 -1.90
N LEU A 482 -11.06 -6.82 -2.79
CA LEU A 482 -11.18 -5.45 -3.31
C LEU A 482 -11.51 -4.44 -2.20
N ILE A 483 -12.42 -4.78 -1.28
CA ILE A 483 -12.72 -3.94 -0.11
C ILE A 483 -11.45 -3.72 0.71
N VAL A 484 -10.68 -4.78 0.99
CA VAL A 484 -9.44 -4.64 1.77
C VAL A 484 -8.40 -3.79 1.02
N GLY A 485 -8.23 -4.02 -0.28
CA GLY A 485 -7.32 -3.24 -1.11
C GLY A 485 -7.65 -1.75 -1.11
N ILE A 486 -8.89 -1.39 -1.45
CA ILE A 486 -9.32 0.02 -1.52
C ILE A 486 -9.44 0.63 -0.11
N GLY A 487 -10.05 -0.09 0.83
CA GLY A 487 -10.25 0.36 2.21
C GLY A 487 -8.93 0.60 2.95
N SER A 488 -7.89 -0.19 2.66
CA SER A 488 -6.56 0.00 3.24
C SER A 488 -5.93 1.36 2.91
N SER A 489 -6.42 2.04 1.87
CA SER A 489 -5.96 3.38 1.47
C SER A 489 -6.59 4.53 2.28
N PHE A 490 -7.53 4.26 3.19
CA PHE A 490 -8.25 5.26 3.99
C PHE A 490 -7.54 5.62 5.31
N GLY A 491 -6.20 5.69 5.30
CA GLY A 491 -5.38 6.10 6.45
C GLY A 491 -5.28 7.61 6.58
N PHE A 492 -6.29 8.24 7.20
CA PHE A 492 -6.42 9.70 7.25
C PHE A 492 -6.02 10.32 8.59
N ALA A 493 -6.19 9.59 9.70
CA ALA A 493 -6.17 10.17 11.04
C ALA A 493 -4.78 10.24 11.69
N ALA A 494 -3.94 9.22 11.50
CA ALA A 494 -2.66 9.09 12.19
C ALA A 494 -1.45 9.30 11.25
N PRO A 495 -0.46 10.12 11.64
CA PRO A 495 0.72 10.38 10.83
C PRO A 495 1.77 9.28 10.97
N PHE A 496 1.66 8.23 10.15
CA PHE A 496 2.70 7.21 10.00
C PHE A 496 3.71 7.58 8.91
N MET A 497 4.98 7.20 9.08
CA MET A 497 6.01 7.38 8.04
C MET A 497 5.51 6.90 6.68
N TYR A 498 5.82 7.67 5.62
CA TYR A 498 5.42 7.38 4.24
C TYR A 498 3.89 7.33 3.99
N THR A 499 3.08 7.98 4.82
CA THR A 499 1.68 8.27 4.50
C THR A 499 1.47 9.75 4.18
N PRO A 500 0.44 10.12 3.40
CA PRO A 500 0.11 11.52 3.16
C PRO A 500 -0.09 12.33 4.47
N ALA A 501 -0.66 11.70 5.51
CA ALA A 501 -0.83 12.30 6.83
C ALA A 501 0.49 12.76 7.47
N TYR A 502 1.59 12.04 7.22
CA TYR A 502 2.91 12.43 7.71
C TYR A 502 3.32 13.81 7.19
N PHE A 503 3.15 14.07 5.90
CA PHE A 503 3.50 15.36 5.31
C PHE A 503 2.62 16.47 5.88
N CYS A 504 1.31 16.24 6.02
CA CYS A 504 0.41 17.23 6.65
C CYS A 504 0.85 17.59 8.07
N HIS A 505 1.20 16.60 8.90
CA HIS A 505 1.63 16.86 10.27
C HIS A 505 3.02 17.53 10.34
N TYR A 506 4.03 16.95 9.70
CA TYR A 506 5.43 17.39 9.85
C TYR A 506 5.79 18.59 8.97
N THR A 507 5.37 18.59 7.70
CA THR A 507 5.65 19.71 6.78
C THR A 507 4.57 20.79 6.85
N GLY A 508 3.31 20.38 6.99
CA GLY A 508 2.15 21.28 7.10
C GLY A 508 1.91 21.86 8.50
N LYS A 509 2.62 21.36 9.52
CA LYS A 509 2.46 21.74 10.93
C LYS A 509 1.01 21.61 11.44
N VAL A 510 0.25 20.65 10.92
CA VAL A 510 -1.13 20.40 11.38
C VAL A 510 -1.11 19.59 12.69
N PRO A 511 -1.79 20.01 13.76
CA PRO A 511 -1.84 19.23 15.00
C PRO A 511 -2.70 17.97 14.86
N ILE A 512 -2.25 16.86 15.48
CA ILE A 512 -2.90 15.53 15.40
C ILE A 512 -4.38 15.58 15.78
N LYS A 513 -4.75 16.33 16.84
CA LYS A 513 -6.15 16.46 17.27
C LYS A 513 -7.07 16.96 16.14
N GLN A 514 -6.58 17.89 15.34
CA GLN A 514 -7.36 18.44 14.23
C GLN A 514 -7.41 17.47 13.05
N MET A 515 -6.31 16.77 12.76
CA MET A 515 -6.30 15.72 11.74
C MET A 515 -7.33 14.63 12.04
N ILE A 516 -7.36 14.11 13.28
CA ILE A 516 -8.35 13.09 13.69
C ILE A 516 -9.78 13.63 13.53
N LYS A 517 -10.03 14.86 13.97
CA LYS A 517 -11.35 15.49 13.87
C LYS A 517 -11.86 15.56 12.42
N TYR A 518 -11.00 15.96 11.48
CA TYR A 518 -11.38 16.06 10.08
C TYR A 518 -11.40 14.69 9.38
N ALA A 519 -10.57 13.74 9.81
CA ALA A 519 -10.50 12.40 9.26
C ALA A 519 -11.77 11.56 9.54
N ILE A 520 -12.38 11.68 10.72
CA ILE A 520 -13.56 10.87 11.09
C ILE A 520 -14.71 11.08 10.11
N GLY A 521 -15.02 12.34 9.77
CA GLY A 521 -16.08 12.65 8.81
C GLY A 521 -15.78 12.08 7.42
N SER A 522 -14.55 12.24 6.94
CA SER A 522 -14.12 11.69 5.66
C SER A 522 -14.18 10.15 5.64
N LEU A 523 -13.82 9.50 6.74
CA LEU A 523 -13.82 8.03 6.84
C LEU A 523 -15.23 7.45 6.77
N ILE A 524 -16.19 8.09 7.45
CA ILE A 524 -17.61 7.69 7.39
C ILE A 524 -18.12 7.81 5.95
N ILE A 525 -17.82 8.93 5.27
CA ILE A 525 -18.20 9.14 3.86
C ILE A 525 -17.58 8.06 2.97
N CYS A 526 -16.28 7.77 3.15
CA CYS A 526 -15.61 6.72 2.38
C CYS A 526 -16.24 5.34 2.58
N ILE A 527 -16.67 4.98 3.79
CA ILE A 527 -17.37 3.71 4.07
C ILE A 527 -18.74 3.69 3.38
N ILE A 528 -19.51 4.77 3.52
CA ILE A 528 -20.84 4.92 2.91
C ILE A 528 -20.78 4.88 1.38
N VAL A 529 -19.68 5.33 0.78
CA VAL A 529 -19.50 5.27 -0.68
C VAL A 529 -18.94 3.90 -1.12
N LEU A 530 -17.91 3.39 -0.43
CA LEU A 530 -17.21 2.16 -0.84
C LEU A 530 -18.10 0.92 -0.74
N TRP A 531 -18.88 0.80 0.34
CA TRP A 531 -19.73 -0.37 0.57
C TRP A 531 -20.78 -0.58 -0.54
N PRO A 532 -21.66 0.39 -0.86
CA PRO A 532 -22.60 0.24 -1.96
C PRO A 532 -21.88 0.18 -3.31
N ALA A 533 -20.76 0.90 -3.50
CA ALA A 533 -20.02 0.81 -4.75
C ALA A 533 -19.58 -0.62 -5.06
N ILE A 534 -19.11 -1.36 -4.05
CA ILE A 534 -18.70 -2.76 -4.22
C ILE A 534 -19.89 -3.71 -4.27
N CYS A 535 -20.98 -3.44 -3.55
CA CYS A 535 -22.19 -4.28 -3.66
C CYS A 535 -22.87 -4.18 -5.05
N PHE A 536 -22.83 -3.00 -5.70
CA PHE A 536 -23.57 -2.76 -6.95
C PHE A 536 -22.69 -2.75 -8.20
N TYR A 537 -21.56 -2.01 -8.22
CA TYR A 537 -20.77 -1.84 -9.44
C TYR A 537 -19.78 -2.97 -9.66
N ALA A 538 -19.15 -3.50 -8.61
CA ALA A 538 -18.11 -4.51 -8.77
C ALA A 538 -18.63 -5.81 -9.43
N PRO A 539 -19.84 -6.33 -9.10
CA PRO A 539 -20.42 -7.46 -9.81
C PRO A 539 -20.73 -7.19 -11.29
N ILE A 540 -20.98 -5.93 -11.67
CA ILE A 540 -21.29 -5.57 -13.06
C ILE A 540 -20.01 -5.49 -13.91
N ILE A 541 -18.92 -4.98 -13.32
CA ILE A 541 -17.68 -4.71 -14.03
C ILE A 541 -16.77 -5.94 -14.10
N TRP A 542 -16.75 -6.76 -13.04
CA TRP A 542 -15.71 -7.79 -12.84
C TRP A 542 -16.22 -9.24 -12.87
N VAL A 543 -17.51 -9.47 -13.18
CA VAL A 543 -18.04 -10.83 -13.28
C VAL A 543 -17.99 -11.32 -14.72
N ASP A 544 -16.99 -12.16 -14.99
CA ASP A 544 -17.11 -13.20 -16.01
C ASP A 544 -17.72 -14.44 -15.31
N GLN A 545 -18.98 -14.76 -15.59
CA GLN A 545 -19.72 -15.84 -14.92
C GLN A 545 -19.12 -17.25 -15.14
N SER A 546 -18.17 -17.39 -16.07
CA SER A 546 -17.57 -18.67 -16.49
C SER A 546 -16.22 -18.98 -15.85
N VAL A 547 -15.51 -17.98 -15.32
CA VAL A 547 -14.17 -18.13 -14.74
C VAL A 547 -14.13 -17.36 -13.43
N GLY A 548 -14.76 -17.91 -12.39
CA GLY A 548 -14.51 -17.44 -11.03
C GLY A 548 -12.99 -17.41 -10.82
N ILE A 549 -12.44 -16.25 -10.46
CA ILE A 549 -11.00 -16.06 -10.27
C ILE A 549 -10.55 -17.15 -9.30
N LYS A 550 -9.93 -18.21 -9.81
CA LYS A 550 -9.49 -19.34 -8.99
C LYS A 550 -8.37 -18.82 -8.10
N SER A 551 -8.34 -19.30 -6.85
CA SER A 551 -7.21 -19.06 -5.97
C SER A 551 -5.92 -19.41 -6.71
N TYR A 552 -4.99 -18.47 -6.81
CA TYR A 552 -3.69 -18.66 -7.48
C TYR A 552 -3.09 -20.01 -7.03
N SER A 553 -3.11 -21.03 -7.88
CA SER A 553 -2.40 -22.28 -7.61
C SER A 553 -0.99 -22.08 -8.11
N LEU A 554 -0.03 -21.92 -7.20
CA LEU A 554 1.34 -22.27 -7.57
C LEU A 554 1.30 -23.75 -7.91
N ALA A 555 1.67 -24.09 -9.14
CA ALA A 555 1.89 -25.48 -9.51
C ALA A 555 2.80 -26.11 -8.44
N PRO A 556 2.55 -27.36 -8.01
CA PRO A 556 3.53 -28.06 -7.21
C PRO A 556 4.88 -27.98 -7.92
N PRO A 557 6.01 -27.84 -7.20
CA PRO A 557 7.32 -27.86 -7.84
C PRO A 557 7.36 -29.07 -8.77
N ALA A 558 7.61 -28.83 -10.06
CA ALA A 558 7.83 -29.89 -11.03
C ALA A 558 8.78 -30.91 -10.40
N GLY A 559 8.34 -32.18 -10.37
CA GLY A 559 8.89 -33.25 -9.54
C GLY A 559 10.38 -33.11 -9.27
N GLY A 560 10.72 -32.73 -8.04
CA GLY A 560 12.00 -33.09 -7.48
C GLY A 560 11.88 -34.55 -7.08
N ASP A 561 12.67 -35.39 -7.71
CA ASP A 561 12.80 -36.82 -7.42
C ASP A 561 12.67 -37.08 -5.92
N ALA A 562 11.71 -37.93 -5.56
CA ALA A 562 11.72 -38.55 -4.24
C ALA A 562 13.10 -39.20 -4.06
N PRO A 563 13.79 -39.02 -2.92
CA PRO A 563 14.98 -39.81 -2.65
C PRO A 563 14.55 -41.27 -2.66
N ALA A 564 15.10 -42.03 -3.61
CA ALA A 564 14.82 -43.46 -3.78
C ALA A 564 14.93 -44.17 -2.43
N PRO A 565 14.06 -45.15 -2.13
CA PRO A 565 14.25 -46.01 -0.97
C PRO A 565 15.62 -46.66 -1.11
N SER A 566 16.45 -46.50 -0.08
CA SER A 566 17.77 -47.14 0.00
C SER A 566 17.64 -48.62 -0.38
N PRO A 567 18.44 -49.15 -1.32
CA PRO A 567 18.48 -50.58 -1.55
C PRO A 567 19.01 -51.20 -0.27
N GLY A 568 18.12 -51.89 0.45
CA GLY A 568 18.56 -52.85 1.44
C GLY A 568 19.39 -53.90 0.74
N THR A 569 20.54 -54.24 1.32
CA THR A 569 21.13 -55.59 1.43
C THR A 569 22.59 -55.51 1.84
N PRO A 570 23.17 -56.55 2.45
CA PRO A 570 22.56 -57.78 2.98
C PRO A 570 22.32 -57.74 4.50
#